data_AF-A0A7K1UMU2-F1
#
_entry.id   AF-A0A7K1UMU2-F1
#
_cell.length_a   1.000
_cell.length_b   1.000
_cell.length_c   1.000
_cell.angle_alpha   90.00
_cell.angle_beta   90.00
_cell.angle_gamma   90.00
#
_symmetry.space_group_name_H-M   'P 1'
#
loop_
_entity.id
_entity.type
_entity.pdbx_description
1 polymer ?
#
loop_
_entity_poly.entity_id
_entity_poly.type
_entity_poly.pdbx_seq_one_letter_code
_entity_poly.pdbx_strand_id
1 'polypeptide(L)'
;MVADAEVEVLIVGGGPVGLTARALLDRWGVRTLLVERHPELSPFPRSRLVNVRSMEIFRQLGLAETIRERAFGPEFGRVRFRETLGARDFGTEAMVGVRAPIPESPEIGVVTSQDRLEPTLLGATDTPVLVERVPVAHRTLRQAVTNAERVRAAQAARRARRDSADTGDVVELPWSERYFDQIGLILGVGYDSDAVRSDGSTPPDGDAVYIPSGRPGVRMPHVRLESGRSSLDALGEWFTVLTPDPSGWEKAVTAKVPLHIEQLPDESTDVFGIGRGGAVLVRPDGHIGARWPELPDGPVNL
;
A
#
# COMPACT_ATOMS: atom_id res chain seq x y z
N MET A 1 3.47 9.22 -37.06
CA MET A 1 3.32 10.55 -36.45
C MET A 1 2.79 10.33 -35.04
N VAL A 2 3.46 10.84 -34.01
CA VAL A 2 2.86 10.88 -32.66
C VAL A 2 1.97 12.11 -32.71
N ALA A 3 0.65 11.91 -32.59
CA ALA A 3 -0.26 13.05 -32.43
C ALA A 3 0.12 13.77 -31.13
N ASP A 4 0.07 15.10 -31.10
CA ASP A 4 0.12 15.85 -29.84
C ASP A 4 -1.04 15.35 -28.98
N ALA A 5 -0.71 14.64 -27.91
CA ALA A 5 -1.68 14.10 -26.97
C ALA A 5 -1.58 14.93 -25.69
N GLU A 6 -2.56 15.81 -25.47
CA GLU A 6 -2.71 16.52 -24.21
C GLU A 6 -3.37 15.61 -23.18
N VAL A 7 -2.59 15.22 -22.17
CA VAL A 7 -3.04 14.43 -21.01
C VAL A 7 -2.77 15.17 -19.72
N GLU A 8 -3.57 14.90 -18.69
CA GLU A 8 -3.39 15.51 -17.37
C GLU A 8 -2.21 14.88 -16.63
N VAL A 9 -2.02 13.57 -16.80
CA VAL A 9 -0.90 12.83 -16.18
C VAL A 9 -0.26 11.87 -17.19
N LEU A 10 1.06 11.96 -17.33
CA LEU A 10 1.89 10.98 -18.04
C LEU A 10 2.55 10.02 -17.03
N ILE A 11 2.26 8.73 -17.15
CA ILE A 11 2.84 7.66 -16.33
C ILE A 11 3.95 6.98 -17.15
N VAL A 12 5.18 7.01 -16.65
CA VAL A 12 6.33 6.37 -17.31
C VAL A 12 6.68 5.06 -16.61
N GLY A 13 6.31 3.93 -17.23
CA GLY A 13 6.60 2.57 -16.77
C GLY A 13 5.34 1.74 -16.50
N GLY A 14 5.20 0.61 -17.20
CA GLY A 14 4.09 -0.34 -17.13
C GLY A 14 4.27 -1.47 -16.11
N GLY A 15 5.03 -1.23 -15.04
CA GLY A 15 5.10 -2.16 -13.91
C GLY A 15 3.91 -2.03 -12.94
N PRO A 16 3.87 -2.81 -11.84
CA PRO A 16 2.75 -2.82 -10.89
C PRO A 16 2.45 -1.44 -10.32
N VAL A 17 3.47 -0.64 -10.04
CA VAL A 17 3.29 0.74 -9.54
C VAL A 17 2.58 1.61 -10.57
N GLY A 18 3.05 1.63 -11.82
CA GLY A 18 2.46 2.45 -12.88
C GLY A 18 1.06 1.99 -13.26
N LEU A 19 0.83 0.67 -13.35
CA LEU A 19 -0.50 0.11 -13.63
C LEU A 19 -1.49 0.38 -12.49
N THR A 20 -1.05 0.31 -11.23
CA THR A 20 -1.88 0.66 -10.07
C THR A 20 -2.20 2.15 -10.07
N ALA A 21 -1.21 3.02 -10.31
CA ALA A 21 -1.41 4.46 -10.40
C ALA A 21 -2.42 4.81 -11.51
N ARG A 22 -2.32 4.16 -12.67
CA ARG A 22 -3.28 4.29 -13.77
C ARG A 22 -4.70 3.95 -13.32
N ALA A 23 -4.90 2.79 -12.68
CA ALA A 23 -6.23 2.36 -12.21
C ALA A 23 -6.82 3.30 -11.15
N LEU A 24 -6.00 3.82 -10.23
CA LEU A 24 -6.44 4.78 -9.22
C LEU A 24 -6.82 6.14 -9.81
N LEU A 25 -6.00 6.64 -10.74
CA LEU A 25 -6.27 7.92 -11.42
C LEU A 25 -7.51 7.84 -12.31
N ASP A 26 -7.71 6.71 -12.98
CA ASP A 26 -8.90 6.43 -13.79
C ASP A 26 -10.17 6.42 -12.94
N ARG A 27 -10.12 5.81 -11.75
CA ARG A 27 -11.21 5.83 -10.76
C ARG A 27 -11.62 7.26 -10.36
N TRP A 28 -10.69 8.22 -10.40
CA TRP A 28 -10.95 9.64 -10.11
C TRP A 28 -11.22 10.46 -11.37
N GLY A 29 -11.38 9.83 -12.53
CA GLY A 29 -11.65 10.50 -13.80
C GLY A 29 -10.49 11.32 -14.35
N VAL A 30 -9.26 11.13 -13.86
CA VAL A 30 -8.08 11.85 -14.34
C VAL A 30 -7.60 11.24 -15.65
N ARG A 31 -7.48 12.05 -16.71
CA ARG A 31 -7.02 11.54 -18.01
C ARG A 31 -5.53 11.24 -17.96
N THR A 32 -5.22 9.94 -18.03
CA THR A 32 -3.83 9.46 -17.99
C THR A 32 -3.36 8.88 -19.32
N LEU A 33 -2.06 8.97 -19.54
CA LEU A 33 -1.35 8.22 -20.57
C LEU A 33 -0.24 7.41 -19.92
N LEU A 34 -0.24 6.09 -20.09
CA LEU A 34 0.87 5.26 -19.66
C LEU A 34 1.78 4.93 -20.84
N VAL A 35 3.08 5.15 -20.66
CA VAL A 35 4.12 4.76 -21.61
C VAL A 35 5.01 3.67 -21.03
N GLU A 36 5.24 2.61 -21.81
CA GLU A 36 6.14 1.50 -21.43
C GLU A 36 7.09 1.18 -22.57
N ARG A 37 8.37 0.94 -22.25
CA ARG A 37 9.41 0.64 -23.24
C ARG A 37 9.28 -0.77 -23.84
N HIS A 38 8.63 -1.69 -23.14
CA HIS A 38 8.44 -3.07 -23.57
C HIS A 38 7.05 -3.29 -24.21
N PRO A 39 6.97 -4.02 -25.33
CA PRO A 39 5.70 -4.27 -26.01
C PRO A 39 4.82 -5.29 -25.29
N GLU A 40 5.38 -6.06 -24.36
CA GLU A 40 4.73 -7.15 -23.64
C GLU A 40 5.07 -7.05 -22.15
N LEU A 41 4.20 -7.62 -21.31
CA LEU A 41 4.46 -7.76 -19.88
C LEU A 41 5.67 -8.66 -19.63
N SER A 42 6.36 -8.44 -18.51
CA SER A 42 7.53 -9.23 -18.16
C SER A 42 7.11 -10.66 -17.81
N PRO A 43 7.67 -11.71 -18.44
CA PRO A 43 7.38 -13.10 -18.07
C PRO A 43 8.10 -13.52 -16.79
N PHE A 44 8.99 -12.68 -16.24
CA PHE A 44 9.77 -12.99 -15.05
C PHE A 44 9.00 -12.65 -13.77
N PRO A 45 9.08 -13.52 -12.73
CA PRO A 45 8.26 -13.40 -11.54
C PRO A 45 8.60 -12.20 -10.64
N ARG A 46 9.83 -11.66 -10.72
CA ARG A 46 10.31 -10.48 -9.96
C ARG A 46 9.79 -10.44 -8.50
N SER A 47 9.01 -9.42 -8.12
CA SER A 47 8.42 -9.32 -6.78
C SER A 47 7.37 -10.39 -6.54
N ARG A 48 7.38 -11.00 -5.35
CA ARG A 48 6.46 -12.10 -4.98
C ARG A 48 5.52 -11.79 -3.82
N LEU A 49 5.63 -10.64 -3.17
CA LEU A 49 4.79 -10.29 -2.04
C LEU A 49 3.92 -9.08 -2.39
N VAL A 50 2.62 -9.25 -2.23
CA VAL A 50 1.66 -8.15 -2.16
C VAL A 50 1.21 -8.07 -0.71
N ASN A 51 1.58 -6.99 -0.02
CA ASN A 51 1.30 -6.83 1.40
C ASN A 51 -0.17 -6.49 1.66
N VAL A 52 -0.56 -6.51 2.94
CA VAL A 52 -1.93 -6.22 3.39
C VAL A 52 -2.43 -4.85 2.89
N ARG A 53 -1.60 -3.80 2.98
CA ARG A 53 -1.98 -2.45 2.51
C ARG A 53 -2.24 -2.39 1.01
N SER A 54 -1.45 -3.11 0.22
CA SER A 54 -1.65 -3.20 -1.23
C SER A 54 -2.95 -3.95 -1.55
N MET A 55 -3.27 -5.00 -0.80
CA MET A 55 -4.53 -5.73 -0.94
C MET A 55 -5.75 -4.87 -0.56
N GLU A 56 -5.66 -3.99 0.44
CA GLU A 56 -6.71 -3.00 0.73
C GLU A 56 -6.96 -2.07 -0.46
N ILE A 57 -5.90 -1.58 -1.10
CA ILE A 57 -6.01 -0.73 -2.30
C ILE A 57 -6.65 -1.52 -3.45
N PHE A 58 -6.23 -2.76 -3.67
CA PHE A 58 -6.81 -3.62 -4.70
C PHE A 58 -8.25 -4.02 -4.40
N ARG A 59 -8.64 -4.12 -3.12
CA ARG A 59 -10.03 -4.34 -2.71
C ARG A 59 -10.90 -3.15 -3.09
N GLN A 60 -10.43 -1.92 -2.86
CA GLN A 60 -11.13 -0.71 -3.30
C GLN A 60 -11.27 -0.61 -4.82
N LEU A 61 -10.34 -1.20 -5.58
CA LEU A 61 -10.40 -1.32 -7.03
C LEU A 61 -11.21 -2.54 -7.52
N GLY A 62 -11.76 -3.36 -6.61
CA GLY A 62 -12.47 -4.59 -6.97
C GLY A 62 -11.58 -5.72 -7.49
N LEU A 63 -10.26 -5.63 -7.34
CA LEU A 63 -9.27 -6.56 -7.87
C LEU A 63 -8.79 -7.61 -6.85
N ALA A 64 -9.04 -7.41 -5.56
CA ALA A 64 -8.47 -8.24 -4.48
C ALA A 64 -8.76 -9.74 -4.65
N GLU A 65 -10.02 -10.12 -4.92
CA GLU A 65 -10.38 -11.54 -5.08
C GLU A 65 -9.71 -12.17 -6.32
N THR A 66 -9.71 -11.47 -7.46
CA THR A 66 -9.01 -11.95 -8.67
C THR A 66 -7.51 -12.12 -8.45
N ILE A 67 -6.88 -11.21 -7.69
CA ILE A 67 -5.47 -11.33 -7.32
C ILE A 67 -5.24 -12.53 -6.40
N ARG A 68 -6.14 -12.75 -5.43
CA ARG A 68 -6.07 -13.88 -4.49
C ARG A 68 -6.23 -15.22 -5.20
N GLU A 69 -7.18 -15.35 -6.12
CA GLU A 69 -7.39 -16.56 -6.92
C GLU A 69 -6.17 -16.94 -7.77
N ARG A 70 -5.41 -15.94 -8.22
CA ARG A 70 -4.19 -16.14 -9.05
C ARG A 70 -2.91 -16.30 -8.22
N ALA A 71 -2.96 -16.03 -6.92
CA ALA A 71 -1.82 -16.11 -6.03
C ALA A 71 -1.29 -17.55 -5.88
N PHE A 72 -0.09 -17.69 -5.33
CA PHE A 72 0.43 -18.99 -4.92
C PHE A 72 -0.29 -19.49 -3.66
N GLY A 73 -0.27 -20.81 -3.46
CA GLY A 73 -0.83 -21.44 -2.27
C GLY A 73 -0.22 -20.93 -0.95
N PRO A 74 -0.95 -21.08 0.18
CA PRO A 74 -0.53 -20.57 1.48
C PRO A 74 0.79 -21.17 2.00
N GLU A 75 1.22 -22.32 1.48
CA GLU A 75 2.51 -22.95 1.77
C GLU A 75 3.72 -22.13 1.31
N PHE A 76 3.54 -21.23 0.35
CA PHE A 76 4.58 -20.36 -0.19
C PHE A 76 4.79 -19.07 0.62
N GLY A 77 3.94 -18.79 1.62
CA GLY A 77 4.02 -17.62 2.51
C GLY A 77 4.95 -17.78 3.71
N ARG A 78 6.03 -18.56 3.58
CA ARG A 78 6.98 -18.83 4.68
C ARG A 78 8.42 -18.78 4.21
N VAL A 79 9.30 -18.25 5.06
CA VAL A 79 10.76 -18.32 4.92
C VAL A 79 11.25 -19.52 5.73
N ARG A 80 11.99 -20.42 5.09
CA ARG A 80 12.60 -21.59 5.74
C ARG A 80 14.11 -21.42 5.76
N PHE A 81 14.71 -21.57 6.93
CA PHE A 81 16.14 -21.48 7.13
C PHE A 81 16.74 -22.89 7.13
N ARG A 82 17.65 -23.13 6.19
CA ARG A 82 18.28 -24.42 5.92
C ARG A 82 19.74 -24.19 5.55
N GLU A 83 20.63 -25.10 5.94
CA GLU A 83 22.06 -25.03 5.59
C GLU A 83 22.28 -25.30 4.11
N THR A 84 21.51 -26.24 3.56
CA THR A 84 21.45 -26.55 2.12
C THR A 84 20.00 -26.80 1.72
N LEU A 85 19.70 -26.77 0.41
CA LEU A 85 18.35 -27.04 -0.10
C LEU A 85 17.82 -28.43 0.26
N GLY A 86 18.70 -29.39 0.56
CA GLY A 86 18.32 -30.75 0.99
C GLY A 86 18.27 -30.95 2.51
N ALA A 87 18.93 -30.09 3.29
CA ALA A 87 19.06 -30.25 4.75
C ALA A 87 17.73 -30.00 5.47
N ARG A 88 17.54 -30.51 6.70
CA ARG A 88 16.34 -30.20 7.48
C ARG A 88 16.18 -28.69 7.74
N ASP A 89 14.94 -28.24 7.95
CA ASP A 89 14.66 -26.88 8.41
C ASP A 89 15.21 -26.73 9.84
N PHE A 90 16.05 -25.72 10.09
CA PHE A 90 16.49 -25.37 11.45
C PHE A 90 15.78 -24.12 12.00
N GLY A 91 15.05 -23.41 11.15
CA GLY A 91 14.17 -22.30 11.51
C GLY A 91 13.09 -22.10 10.46
N THR A 92 11.93 -21.57 10.84
CA THR A 92 10.90 -21.20 9.87
C THR A 92 10.09 -20.03 10.37
N GLU A 93 9.92 -19.02 9.51
CA GLU A 93 9.11 -17.84 9.80
C GLU A 93 7.96 -17.71 8.81
N ALA A 94 6.79 -17.32 9.30
CA ALA A 94 5.67 -16.95 8.46
C ALA A 94 5.77 -15.48 8.06
N MET A 95 5.35 -15.15 6.85
CA MET A 95 5.23 -13.75 6.44
C MET A 95 4.00 -13.14 7.12
N VAL A 96 4.19 -12.11 7.94
CA VAL A 96 3.11 -11.45 8.68
C VAL A 96 2.05 -10.92 7.72
N GLY A 97 0.78 -11.15 8.05
CA GLY A 97 -0.36 -10.71 7.28
C GLY A 97 -0.61 -11.47 5.97
N VAL A 98 0.18 -12.48 5.59
CA VAL A 98 -0.01 -13.22 4.32
C VAL A 98 -0.78 -14.52 4.49
N ARG A 99 -0.75 -15.11 5.69
CA ARG A 99 -1.29 -16.44 5.98
C ARG A 99 -2.37 -16.45 7.07
N ALA A 100 -2.44 -15.36 7.84
CA ALA A 100 -3.39 -15.20 8.92
C ALA A 100 -3.98 -13.79 8.86
N PRO A 101 -5.28 -13.64 9.15
CA PRO A 101 -5.89 -12.33 9.30
C PRO A 101 -5.22 -11.57 10.45
N ILE A 102 -5.18 -10.25 10.31
CA ILE A 102 -4.75 -9.34 11.37
C ILE A 102 -5.95 -8.49 11.80
N PRO A 103 -6.07 -8.08 13.08
CA PRO A 103 -7.17 -7.24 13.51
C PRO A 103 -7.27 -5.90 12.75
N GLU A 104 -6.12 -5.36 12.33
CA GLU A 104 -5.98 -4.01 11.81
C GLU A 104 -6.35 -3.87 10.32
N SER A 105 -6.74 -4.98 9.67
CA SER A 105 -7.18 -4.99 8.29
C SER A 105 -8.21 -6.09 8.01
N PRO A 106 -9.20 -5.86 7.15
CA PRO A 106 -10.06 -6.92 6.63
C PRO A 106 -9.35 -7.80 5.59
N GLU A 107 -8.18 -7.40 5.10
CA GLU A 107 -7.42 -8.10 4.07
C GLU A 107 -6.22 -8.87 4.65
N ILE A 108 -5.80 -9.88 3.90
CA ILE A 108 -4.49 -10.53 4.06
C ILE A 108 -3.66 -10.23 2.82
N GLY A 109 -2.35 -10.06 2.99
CA GLY A 109 -1.39 -10.10 1.91
C GLY A 109 -1.39 -11.45 1.20
N VAL A 110 -0.81 -11.47 0.00
CA VAL A 110 -0.71 -12.68 -0.81
C VAL A 110 0.68 -12.83 -1.39
N VAL A 111 1.11 -14.08 -1.57
CA VAL A 111 2.30 -14.37 -2.37
C VAL A 111 1.86 -14.52 -3.82
N THR A 112 2.20 -13.56 -4.67
CA THR A 112 1.92 -13.64 -6.10
C THR A 112 3.06 -13.01 -6.87
N SER A 113 3.44 -13.61 -7.98
CA SER A 113 4.53 -13.09 -8.81
C SER A 113 4.05 -11.98 -9.72
N GLN A 114 4.97 -11.10 -10.09
CA GLN A 114 4.69 -9.92 -10.89
C GLN A 114 4.03 -10.25 -12.24
N ASP A 115 4.44 -11.35 -12.89
CA ASP A 115 3.85 -11.86 -14.14
C ASP A 115 2.38 -12.30 -13.98
N ARG A 116 1.94 -12.65 -12.76
CA ARG A 116 0.55 -12.98 -12.45
C ARG A 116 -0.28 -11.76 -12.05
N LEU A 117 0.36 -10.77 -11.43
CA LEU A 117 -0.28 -9.54 -10.97
C LEU A 117 -0.51 -8.53 -12.10
N GLU A 118 0.51 -8.28 -12.92
CA GLU A 118 0.47 -7.26 -13.99
C GLU A 118 -0.71 -7.43 -14.96
N PRO A 119 -1.10 -8.65 -15.41
CA PRO A 119 -2.27 -8.80 -16.26
C PRO A 119 -3.59 -8.33 -15.63
N THR A 120 -3.77 -8.57 -14.32
CA THR A 120 -4.97 -8.12 -13.60
C THR A 120 -4.99 -6.59 -13.48
N LEU A 121 -3.83 -5.96 -13.23
CA LEU A 121 -3.73 -4.50 -13.14
C LEU A 121 -3.86 -3.81 -14.51
N LEU A 122 -3.36 -4.45 -15.57
CA LEU A 122 -3.51 -3.96 -16.94
C LEU A 122 -4.97 -4.01 -17.40
N GLY A 123 -5.71 -5.06 -17.02
CA GLY A 123 -7.14 -5.20 -17.31
C GLY A 123 -8.07 -4.38 -16.42
N ALA A 124 -7.55 -3.62 -15.44
CA ALA A 124 -8.36 -2.88 -14.47
C ALA A 124 -9.08 -1.65 -15.06
N THR A 125 -8.63 -1.13 -16.20
CA THR A 125 -9.26 -0.01 -16.91
C THR A 125 -8.92 -0.06 -18.40
N ASP A 126 -9.83 0.46 -19.22
CA ASP A 126 -9.71 0.58 -20.67
C ASP A 126 -8.80 1.74 -21.12
N THR A 127 -8.29 2.56 -20.19
CA THR A 127 -7.44 3.71 -20.50
C THR A 127 -6.18 3.30 -21.29
N PRO A 128 -5.85 3.96 -22.43
CA PRO A 128 -4.81 3.52 -23.35
C PRO A 128 -3.41 3.41 -22.73
N VAL A 129 -2.67 2.36 -23.13
CA VAL A 129 -1.24 2.20 -22.87
C VAL A 129 -0.49 2.32 -24.21
N LEU A 130 0.47 3.25 -24.29
CA LEU A 130 1.34 3.39 -25.45
C LEU A 130 2.67 2.69 -25.22
N VAL A 131 3.11 1.91 -26.20
CA VAL A 131 4.46 1.33 -26.21
C VAL A 131 5.42 2.40 -26.73
N GLU A 132 6.28 2.91 -25.84
CA GLU A 132 7.33 3.86 -26.21
C GLU A 132 8.42 3.16 -27.03
N ARG A 133 8.85 3.80 -28.12
CA ARG A 133 9.80 3.19 -29.05
C ARG A 133 11.21 3.07 -28.44
N VAL A 134 11.76 1.89 -28.66
CA VAL A 134 13.12 1.32 -28.61
C VAL A 134 14.34 2.25 -28.33
N PRO A 135 14.56 3.45 -28.91
CA PRO A 135 15.84 4.16 -28.80
C PRO A 135 16.27 4.58 -27.37
N VAL A 136 15.34 4.91 -26.47
CA VAL A 136 15.66 5.27 -25.07
C VAL A 136 16.10 4.03 -24.27
N ALA A 137 15.47 2.88 -24.51
CA ALA A 137 15.84 1.61 -23.88
C ALA A 137 17.28 1.17 -24.25
N HIS A 138 17.72 1.39 -25.50
CA HIS A 138 19.11 1.12 -25.91
C HIS A 138 20.13 2.01 -25.20
N ARG A 139 19.76 3.26 -24.84
CA ARG A 139 20.65 4.16 -24.09
C ARG A 139 20.77 3.72 -22.63
N THR A 140 19.65 3.38 -21.99
CA THR A 140 19.61 2.91 -20.59
C THR A 140 20.23 1.53 -20.42
N LEU A 141 20.02 0.60 -21.36
CA LEU A 141 20.63 -0.74 -21.34
C LEU A 141 22.16 -0.67 -21.44
N ARG A 142 22.69 0.16 -22.36
CA ARG A 142 24.15 0.39 -22.46
C ARG A 142 24.73 0.89 -21.14
N GLN A 143 24.05 1.86 -20.51
CA GLN A 143 24.49 2.41 -19.22
C GLN A 143 24.42 1.36 -18.08
N ALA A 144 23.39 0.51 -18.07
CA ALA A 144 23.23 -0.56 -17.08
C ALA A 144 24.31 -1.65 -17.22
N VAL A 145 24.69 -2.02 -18.44
CA VAL A 145 25.80 -2.97 -18.69
C VAL A 145 27.12 -2.41 -18.18
N THR A 146 27.42 -1.14 -18.49
CA THR A 146 28.63 -0.47 -17.98
C THR A 146 28.64 -0.40 -16.44
N ASN A 147 27.47 -0.22 -15.81
CA ASN A 147 27.38 -0.23 -14.34
C ASN A 147 27.55 -1.63 -13.74
N ALA A 148 27.04 -2.68 -14.38
CA ALA A 148 27.18 -4.06 -13.92
C ALA A 148 28.64 -4.55 -13.97
N GLU A 149 29.41 -4.14 -14.97
CA GLU A 149 30.85 -4.42 -15.07
C GLU A 149 31.63 -3.78 -13.91
N ARG A 150 31.28 -2.54 -13.54
CA ARG A 150 31.87 -1.85 -12.38
C ARG A 150 31.58 -2.57 -11.06
N VAL A 151 30.35 -3.09 -10.88
CA VAL A 151 29.97 -3.85 -9.68
C VAL A 151 30.71 -5.20 -9.62
N ARG A 152 30.83 -5.91 -10.74
CA ARG A 152 31.59 -7.18 -10.80
C ARG A 152 33.06 -6.97 -10.44
N ALA A 153 33.69 -5.91 -10.93
CA ALA A 153 35.06 -5.56 -10.58
C ALA A 153 35.21 -5.28 -9.07
N ALA A 154 34.27 -4.55 -8.46
CA ALA A 154 34.28 -4.26 -7.03
C ALA A 154 34.04 -5.51 -6.16
N GLN A 155 33.20 -6.45 -6.61
CA GLN A 155 32.94 -7.71 -5.92
C GLN A 155 34.13 -8.68 -6.02
N ALA A 156 34.81 -8.75 -7.16
CA ALA A 156 36.03 -9.54 -7.31
C ALA A 156 37.14 -9.04 -6.36
N ALA A 157 37.31 -7.72 -6.23
CA ALA A 157 38.25 -7.11 -5.29
C ALA A 157 37.91 -7.39 -3.80
N ARG A 158 36.62 -7.54 -3.47
CA ARG A 158 36.16 -7.89 -2.11
C ARG A 158 36.35 -9.39 -1.80
N ARG A 159 36.15 -10.28 -2.76
CA ARG A 159 36.37 -11.72 -2.58
C ARG A 159 37.84 -12.04 -2.35
N ALA A 160 38.75 -11.38 -3.08
CA ALA A 160 40.19 -11.52 -2.89
C ALA A 160 40.71 -11.11 -1.48
N ARG A 161 39.90 -10.39 -0.68
CA ARG A 161 40.22 -10.01 0.71
C ARG A 161 39.61 -10.93 1.76
N ARG A 162 38.75 -11.87 1.36
CA ARG A 162 37.94 -12.69 2.29
C ARG A 162 38.49 -14.11 2.49
N ASP A 163 39.49 -14.53 1.70
CA ASP A 163 40.13 -15.85 1.77
C ASP A 163 41.09 -16.01 2.98
N SER A 164 40.94 -15.21 4.05
CA SER A 164 41.87 -15.17 5.20
C SER A 164 41.23 -15.30 6.58
N ALA A 165 39.95 -15.69 6.71
CA ALA A 165 39.37 -15.96 8.02
C ALA A 165 38.26 -17.02 7.98
N ASP A 166 38.42 -18.02 8.85
CA ASP A 166 37.50 -19.11 9.17
C ASP A 166 36.49 -18.67 10.25
N THR A 167 35.26 -19.19 10.21
CA THR A 167 34.27 -18.97 11.28
C THR A 167 33.32 -20.15 11.39
N GLY A 168 33.40 -20.83 12.55
CA GLY A 168 32.41 -21.79 13.03
C GLY A 168 31.33 -21.16 13.92
N ASP A 169 30.38 -22.05 14.24
CA ASP A 169 29.28 -22.05 15.21
C ASP A 169 28.05 -21.15 15.03
N VAL A 170 26.93 -21.79 15.36
CA VAL A 170 25.52 -21.39 15.16
C VAL A 170 25.22 -20.07 15.85
N VAL A 171 24.72 -19.12 15.06
CA VAL A 171 24.22 -17.82 15.52
C VAL A 171 22.70 -17.93 15.65
N GLU A 172 22.17 -17.93 16.88
CA GLU A 172 20.80 -17.46 17.10
C GLU A 172 20.76 -15.99 16.72
N LEU A 173 19.90 -15.61 15.77
CA LEU A 173 19.72 -14.23 15.33
C LEU A 173 18.71 -13.56 16.27
N PRO A 174 19.13 -12.69 17.22
CA PRO A 174 18.23 -12.06 18.20
C PRO A 174 17.22 -11.06 17.59
N TRP A 175 17.16 -10.97 16.26
CA TRP A 175 16.48 -9.92 15.50
C TRP A 175 15.45 -10.47 14.49
N SER A 176 15.27 -11.79 14.37
CA SER A 176 14.40 -12.39 13.35
C SER A 176 12.95 -11.90 13.46
N GLU A 177 12.42 -11.76 14.68
CA GLU A 177 11.06 -11.27 14.91
C GLU A 177 10.87 -9.84 14.36
N ARG A 178 11.79 -8.91 14.65
CA ARG A 178 11.68 -7.50 14.19
C ARG A 178 11.91 -7.31 12.69
N TYR A 179 12.64 -8.22 12.04
CA TYR A 179 12.89 -8.08 10.59
C TYR A 179 11.66 -8.47 9.76
N PHE A 180 10.87 -9.43 10.24
CA PHE A 180 9.67 -9.91 9.54
C PHE A 180 8.37 -9.26 10.04
N ASP A 181 8.36 -8.70 11.24
CA ASP A 181 7.22 -7.96 11.80
C ASP A 181 7.38 -6.45 11.58
N GLN A 182 6.97 -6.01 10.38
CA GLN A 182 7.03 -4.62 9.93
C GLN A 182 5.63 -4.07 9.60
N ILE A 183 4.59 -4.56 10.30
CA ILE A 183 3.23 -4.11 10.03
C ILE A 183 3.08 -2.61 10.32
N GLY A 184 3.86 -2.08 11.27
CA GLY A 184 4.01 -0.65 11.52
C GLY A 184 4.48 0.14 10.29
N LEU A 185 5.52 -0.32 9.59
CA LEU A 185 5.97 0.30 8.33
C LEU A 185 4.94 0.17 7.18
N ILE A 186 4.10 -0.86 7.20
CA ILE A 186 3.12 -1.12 6.14
C ILE A 186 1.86 -0.26 6.32
N LEU A 187 1.36 -0.14 7.55
CA LEU A 187 0.08 0.54 7.87
C LEU A 187 0.26 1.90 8.55
N GLY A 188 1.40 2.15 9.19
CA GLY A 188 1.68 3.33 10.01
C GLY A 188 2.23 4.54 9.26
N VAL A 189 2.38 4.46 7.92
CA VAL A 189 2.77 5.61 7.11
C VAL A 189 1.73 6.73 7.28
N GLY A 190 2.21 7.95 7.51
CA GLY A 190 1.37 9.13 7.63
C GLY A 190 1.92 10.31 6.83
N TYR A 191 1.02 11.22 6.49
CA TYR A 191 1.32 12.47 5.82
C TYR A 191 1.50 13.61 6.82
N ASP A 192 2.42 14.51 6.48
CA ASP A 192 2.54 15.84 7.05
C ASP A 192 2.61 16.82 5.86
N SER A 193 1.48 17.46 5.55
CA SER A 193 1.31 18.29 4.35
C SER A 193 0.14 19.25 4.51
N ASP A 194 0.08 20.29 3.67
CA ASP A 194 -1.03 21.26 3.65
C ASP A 194 -2.40 20.63 3.32
N ALA A 195 -2.41 19.42 2.73
CA ALA A 195 -3.62 18.64 2.47
C ALA A 195 -4.14 17.86 3.70
N VAL A 196 -3.55 18.08 4.88
CA VAL A 196 -3.94 17.51 6.17
C VAL A 196 -4.08 18.65 7.17
N ARG A 197 -5.26 18.75 7.79
CA ARG A 197 -5.49 19.70 8.88
C ARG A 197 -4.95 19.12 10.18
N SER A 198 -3.70 19.46 10.51
CA SER A 198 -3.07 19.07 11.76
C SER A 198 -3.86 19.57 12.97
N ASP A 199 -3.94 18.73 14.00
CA ASP A 199 -4.47 19.06 15.32
C ASP A 199 -3.37 19.14 16.39
N GLY A 200 -2.09 19.11 15.97
CA GLY A 200 -0.93 19.14 16.87
C GLY A 200 -0.57 17.81 17.54
N SER A 201 -1.30 16.72 17.25
CA SER A 201 -0.96 15.39 17.77
C SER A 201 0.30 14.79 17.12
N THR A 202 1.08 14.05 17.90
CA THR A 202 2.31 13.39 17.46
C THR A 202 2.00 12.05 16.77
N PRO A 203 2.75 11.65 15.72
CA PRO A 203 2.65 10.32 15.14
C PRO A 203 2.92 9.22 16.19
N PRO A 204 2.24 8.06 16.11
CA PRO A 204 2.58 6.90 16.93
C PRO A 204 4.00 6.41 16.61
N ASP A 205 4.77 6.06 17.63
CA ASP A 205 6.12 5.50 17.48
C ASP A 205 6.02 3.96 17.41
N GLY A 206 6.18 3.39 16.21
CA GLY A 206 5.93 1.97 15.98
C GLY A 206 6.29 1.50 14.58
N ASP A 207 7.59 1.34 14.28
CA ASP A 207 8.03 0.77 12.99
C ASP A 207 7.69 -0.72 12.88
N ALA A 208 7.84 -1.48 13.97
CA ALA A 208 7.55 -2.92 14.00
C ALA A 208 6.05 -3.20 14.19
N VAL A 209 5.44 -2.55 15.19
CA VAL A 209 4.04 -2.74 15.58
C VAL A 209 3.20 -1.55 15.10
N TYR A 210 2.11 -1.82 14.39
CA TYR A 210 1.17 -0.78 14.01
C TYR A 210 0.29 -0.39 15.20
N ILE A 211 0.24 0.91 15.49
CA ILE A 211 -0.63 1.49 16.51
C ILE A 211 -1.74 2.28 15.80
N PRO A 212 -2.98 1.77 15.76
CA PRO A 212 -4.11 2.49 15.17
C PRO A 212 -4.33 3.84 15.87
N SER A 213 -4.60 4.88 15.08
CA SER A 213 -4.80 6.24 15.60
C SER A 213 -5.73 7.04 14.70
N GLY A 214 -6.56 7.89 15.31
CA GLY A 214 -7.35 8.91 14.61
C GLY A 214 -6.60 10.18 14.23
N ARG A 215 -5.28 10.24 14.40
CA ARG A 215 -4.48 11.43 14.11
C ARG A 215 -4.63 11.87 12.64
N PRO A 216 -4.84 13.17 12.36
CA PRO A 216 -4.77 13.69 10.98
C PRO A 216 -3.46 13.31 10.28
N GLY A 217 -3.59 12.80 9.06
CA GLY A 217 -2.49 12.40 8.18
C GLY A 217 -2.20 10.91 8.19
N VAL A 218 -2.68 10.14 9.17
CA VAL A 218 -2.41 8.69 9.23
C VAL A 218 -3.51 7.88 8.53
N ARG A 219 -3.20 6.63 8.18
CA ARG A 219 -4.20 5.66 7.71
C ARG A 219 -5.31 5.52 8.74
N MET A 220 -6.56 5.63 8.27
CA MET A 220 -7.75 5.41 9.08
C MET A 220 -7.75 4.02 9.73
N PRO A 221 -8.03 3.90 11.05
CA PRO A 221 -8.20 2.63 11.72
C PRO A 221 -9.27 1.73 11.08
N HIS A 222 -8.96 0.43 11.03
CA HIS A 222 -9.96 -0.58 10.73
C HIS A 222 -10.80 -0.86 11.96
N VAL A 223 -12.12 -0.68 11.84
CA VAL A 223 -13.10 -1.12 12.83
C VAL A 223 -14.26 -1.82 12.12
N ARG A 224 -15.00 -2.64 12.86
CA ARG A 224 -16.22 -3.26 12.34
C ARG A 224 -17.40 -2.31 12.58
N LEU A 225 -18.10 -1.97 11.51
CA LEU A 225 -19.32 -1.17 11.56
C LEU A 225 -20.50 -2.02 12.05
N GLU A 226 -21.60 -1.39 12.47
CA GLU A 226 -22.83 -2.08 12.89
C GLU A 226 -23.39 -3.01 11.81
N SER A 227 -23.22 -2.64 10.55
CA SER A 227 -23.60 -3.46 9.39
C SER A 227 -22.74 -4.73 9.22
N GLY A 228 -21.70 -4.92 10.05
CA GLY A 228 -20.71 -5.98 9.95
C GLY A 228 -19.60 -5.70 8.93
N ARG A 229 -19.71 -4.63 8.14
CA ARG A 229 -18.72 -4.20 7.16
C ARG A 229 -17.46 -3.64 7.82
N SER A 230 -16.36 -3.66 7.08
CA SER A 230 -15.15 -2.93 7.45
C SER A 230 -15.38 -1.43 7.34
N SER A 231 -14.82 -0.63 8.26
CA SER A 231 -14.77 0.83 8.12
C SER A 231 -14.07 1.26 6.82
N LEU A 232 -13.13 0.46 6.30
CA LEU A 232 -12.46 0.73 5.02
C LEU A 232 -13.39 0.59 3.83
N ASP A 233 -14.50 -0.15 3.97
CA ASP A 233 -15.51 -0.32 2.93
C ASP A 233 -16.50 0.86 2.88
N ALA A 234 -16.47 1.77 3.86
CA ALA A 234 -17.27 3.01 3.85
C ALA A 234 -16.63 4.10 2.97
N LEU A 235 -15.40 3.88 2.50
CA LEU A 235 -14.68 4.83 1.67
C LEU A 235 -15.16 4.72 0.22
N GLY A 236 -15.57 5.86 -0.32
CA GLY A 236 -16.04 5.98 -1.70
C GLY A 236 -15.01 6.61 -2.62
N GLU A 237 -15.52 7.24 -3.67
CA GLU A 237 -14.74 8.09 -4.58
C GLU A 237 -14.37 9.43 -3.93
N TRP A 238 -15.20 9.89 -2.98
CA TRP A 238 -15.09 11.20 -2.35
C TRP A 238 -14.77 11.07 -0.86
N PHE A 239 -14.72 12.23 -0.18
CA PHE A 239 -14.46 12.28 1.26
C PHE A 239 -15.56 11.59 2.06
N THR A 240 -15.19 11.02 3.20
CA THR A 240 -16.12 10.39 4.14
C THR A 240 -15.95 11.01 5.52
N VAL A 241 -17.03 11.49 6.13
CA VAL A 241 -17.06 11.83 7.56
C VAL A 241 -17.50 10.59 8.34
N LEU A 242 -16.68 10.15 9.29
CA LEU A 242 -17.05 9.11 10.25
C LEU A 242 -17.41 9.76 11.58
N THR A 243 -18.60 9.48 12.08
CA THR A 243 -19.12 10.07 13.32
C THR A 243 -20.12 9.15 14.02
N PRO A 244 -20.18 9.16 15.37
CA PRO A 244 -21.28 8.52 16.10
C PRO A 244 -22.62 9.26 15.98
N ASP A 245 -22.64 10.51 15.51
CA ASP A 245 -23.86 11.30 15.29
C ASP A 245 -23.96 11.86 13.86
N PRO A 246 -24.31 11.02 12.87
CA PRO A 246 -24.53 11.47 11.49
C PRO A 246 -25.54 12.62 11.39
N SER A 247 -26.59 12.58 12.21
CA SER A 247 -27.69 13.55 12.13
C SER A 247 -27.27 14.96 12.55
N GLY A 248 -26.34 15.09 13.49
CA GLY A 248 -25.73 16.35 13.88
C GLY A 248 -24.80 16.88 12.79
N TRP A 249 -23.95 16.01 12.26
CA TRP A 249 -22.97 16.38 11.23
C TRP A 249 -23.60 16.72 9.88
N GLU A 250 -24.68 16.03 9.47
CA GLU A 250 -25.46 16.36 8.27
C GLU A 250 -25.99 17.80 8.29
N LYS A 251 -26.33 18.32 9.48
CA LYS A 251 -26.84 19.69 9.64
C LYS A 251 -25.72 20.72 9.75
N ALA A 252 -24.58 20.33 10.31
CA ALA A 252 -23.48 21.24 10.58
C ALA A 252 -22.52 21.41 9.40
N VAL A 253 -22.39 20.38 8.54
CA VAL A 253 -21.41 20.37 7.45
C VAL A 253 -21.93 21.13 6.23
N THR A 254 -21.07 21.97 5.68
CA THR A 254 -21.22 22.53 4.32
C THR A 254 -19.98 22.16 3.53
N ALA A 255 -20.14 21.38 2.45
CA ALA A 255 -19.04 20.91 1.61
C ALA A 255 -19.17 21.41 0.18
N LYS A 256 -18.05 21.77 -0.45
CA LYS A 256 -18.02 22.16 -1.88
C LYS A 256 -17.92 20.98 -2.83
N VAL A 257 -17.57 19.82 -2.31
CA VAL A 257 -17.43 18.55 -3.04
C VAL A 257 -18.40 17.52 -2.45
N PRO A 258 -18.76 16.46 -3.19
CA PRO A 258 -19.54 15.38 -2.62
C PRO A 258 -18.88 14.83 -1.36
N LEU A 259 -19.70 14.49 -0.37
CA LEU A 259 -19.27 13.96 0.91
C LEU A 259 -20.22 12.85 1.33
N HIS A 260 -19.67 11.75 1.80
CA HIS A 260 -20.43 10.69 2.47
C HIS A 260 -20.34 10.86 3.99
N ILE A 261 -21.44 10.62 4.71
CA ILE A 261 -21.43 10.59 6.19
C ILE A 261 -21.79 9.16 6.59
N GLU A 262 -20.89 8.53 7.35
CA GLU A 262 -21.03 7.15 7.77
C GLU A 262 -21.09 7.06 9.31
N GLN A 263 -22.04 6.27 9.80
CA GLN A 263 -22.22 5.97 11.22
C GLN A 263 -21.02 5.17 11.74
N LEU A 264 -20.33 5.74 12.74
CA LEU A 264 -19.31 5.06 13.51
C LEU A 264 -19.96 4.47 14.79
N PRO A 265 -19.62 3.24 15.20
CA PRO A 265 -20.06 2.70 16.48
C PRO A 265 -19.46 3.48 17.66
N ASP A 266 -20.25 3.68 18.72
CA ASP A 266 -19.82 4.38 19.94
C ASP A 266 -18.56 3.75 20.56
N GLU A 267 -18.42 2.42 20.53
CA GLU A 267 -17.25 1.72 21.06
C GLU A 267 -15.96 1.99 20.28
N SER A 268 -16.05 2.54 19.07
CA SER A 268 -14.90 2.85 18.23
C SER A 268 -14.38 4.27 18.44
N THR A 269 -15.05 5.15 19.19
CA THR A 269 -14.64 6.56 19.31
C THR A 269 -13.22 6.75 19.85
N ASP A 270 -12.79 5.88 20.77
CA ASP A 270 -11.49 5.95 21.43
C ASP A 270 -10.32 5.76 20.44
N VAL A 271 -10.43 4.83 19.48
CA VAL A 271 -9.35 4.61 18.49
C VAL A 271 -9.19 5.79 17.54
N PHE A 272 -10.27 6.54 17.30
CA PHE A 272 -10.26 7.79 16.52
C PHE A 272 -9.91 9.02 17.39
N GLY A 273 -9.94 8.89 18.72
CA GLY A 273 -9.73 10.01 19.64
C GLY A 273 -10.76 11.11 19.47
N ILE A 274 -12.03 10.72 19.32
CA ILE A 274 -13.19 11.62 19.25
C ILE A 274 -14.18 11.27 20.37
N GLY A 275 -15.07 12.20 20.72
CA GLY A 275 -16.22 11.96 21.58
C GLY A 275 -17.48 11.60 20.79
N ARG A 276 -18.62 11.52 21.48
CA ARG A 276 -19.91 11.12 20.89
C ARG A 276 -20.44 12.12 19.85
N GLY A 277 -20.12 13.40 20.00
CA GLY A 277 -20.44 14.42 19.00
C GLY A 277 -19.33 14.66 17.99
N GLY A 278 -18.16 14.03 18.16
CA GLY A 278 -16.99 14.25 17.31
C GLY A 278 -17.08 13.58 15.95
N ALA A 279 -16.09 13.86 15.10
CA ALA A 279 -15.92 13.18 13.82
C ALA A 279 -14.49 13.21 13.31
N VAL A 280 -14.20 12.33 12.35
CA VAL A 280 -13.02 12.42 11.50
C VAL A 280 -13.44 12.58 10.04
N LEU A 281 -12.76 13.48 9.32
CA LEU A 281 -12.85 13.55 7.86
C LEU A 281 -11.79 12.63 7.27
N VAL A 282 -12.21 11.70 6.43
CA VAL A 282 -11.36 10.72 5.77
C VAL A 282 -11.30 11.04 4.29
N ARG A 283 -10.09 11.07 3.75
CA ARG A 283 -9.81 11.30 2.33
C ARG A 283 -10.15 10.06 1.50
N PRO A 284 -10.35 10.20 0.18
CA PRO A 284 -10.56 9.07 -0.73
C PRO A 284 -9.45 8.01 -0.72
N ASP A 285 -8.24 8.37 -0.29
CA ASP A 285 -7.08 7.45 -0.14
C ASP A 285 -7.05 6.69 1.21
N GLY A 286 -8.06 6.92 2.05
CA GLY A 286 -8.21 6.30 3.37
C GLY A 286 -7.33 6.87 4.46
N HIS A 287 -6.74 8.05 4.27
CA HIS A 287 -6.06 8.79 5.34
C HIS A 287 -6.97 9.83 5.97
N ILE A 288 -6.78 10.07 7.26
CA ILE A 288 -7.55 11.08 7.98
C ILE A 288 -7.08 12.46 7.52
N GLY A 289 -7.98 13.26 6.95
CA GLY A 289 -7.70 14.63 6.55
C GLY A 289 -7.83 15.63 7.69
N ALA A 290 -8.78 15.40 8.61
CA ALA A 290 -9.03 16.25 9.77
C ALA A 290 -9.76 15.48 10.87
N ARG A 291 -9.68 15.98 12.11
CA ARG A 291 -10.35 15.42 13.28
C ARG A 291 -10.99 16.53 14.11
N TRP A 292 -12.20 16.28 14.60
CA TRP A 292 -12.92 17.09 15.57
C TRP A 292 -13.28 16.22 16.76
N PRO A 293 -12.70 16.47 17.95
CA PRO A 293 -13.05 15.71 19.15
C PRO A 293 -14.53 15.83 19.53
N GLU A 294 -15.15 16.97 19.25
CA GLU A 294 -16.59 17.23 19.45
C GLU A 294 -17.14 18.07 18.30
N LEU A 295 -18.47 18.10 18.15
CA LEU A 295 -19.14 18.95 17.17
C LEU A 295 -18.92 20.42 17.54
N PRO A 296 -18.38 21.28 16.64
CA PRO A 296 -18.25 22.70 16.91
C PRO A 296 -19.61 23.41 17.03
N ASP A 297 -19.69 24.50 17.80
CA ASP A 297 -20.90 25.32 17.97
C ASP A 297 -21.36 26.07 16.69
N GLY A 298 -20.62 25.94 15.58
CA GLY A 298 -20.88 26.64 14.31
C GLY A 298 -20.72 25.73 13.09
N PRO A 299 -21.02 26.24 11.88
CA PRO A 299 -20.95 25.44 10.67
C PRO A 299 -19.53 24.95 10.39
N VAL A 300 -19.42 23.69 9.98
CA VAL A 300 -18.17 23.06 9.58
C VAL A 300 -18.04 23.12 8.06
N ASN A 301 -17.12 23.95 7.57
CA ASN A 301 -16.86 24.08 6.14
C ASN A 301 -15.77 23.09 5.72
N LEU A 302 -16.11 22.20 4.78
CA LEU A 302 -15.23 21.16 4.23
C LEU A 302 -14.92 21.37 2.74
#